data_AF-A3XCX6-F1
#
_entry.id   AF-A3XCX6-F1
#
_cell.length_a   1.000
_cell.length_b   1.000
_cell.length_c   1.000
_cell.angle_alpha   90.00
_cell.angle_beta   90.00
_cell.angle_gamma   90.00
#
_symmetry.space_group_name_H-M   'P 1'
#
loop_
_entity.id
_entity.type
_entity.pdbx_description
1 polymer ?
#
loop_
_entity_poly.entity_id
_entity_poly.type
_entity_poly.pdbx_seq_one_letter_code
_entity_poly.pdbx_strand_id
1 'polypeptide(L)'
;MAAVLGNRPAALCRELTKKFEEVRRLPLSELATSLEENPVKGEIVVLVDRVSEVAASDGDIESDLRAALIDNSVKDAAAIVSEAHEMPRRKVYQMALKLAKEG
;
A
#
# COMPACT_ATOMS: atom_id res chain seq x y z
N MET A 1 2.41 15.68 5.51
CA MET A 1 1.37 14.62 5.61
C MET A 1 1.86 13.30 5.04
N ALA A 2 2.29 13.24 3.77
CA ALA A 2 2.80 12.01 3.16
C ALA A 2 3.91 11.31 3.96
N ALA A 3 4.85 12.07 4.53
CA ALA A 3 5.95 11.52 5.36
C ALA A 3 5.49 10.77 6.63
N VAL A 4 4.29 11.04 7.14
CA VAL A 4 3.77 10.43 8.38
C VAL A 4 2.66 9.43 8.06
N LEU A 5 1.79 9.74 7.10
CA LEU A 5 0.62 8.92 6.76
C LEU A 5 0.88 7.95 5.60
N GLY A 6 1.99 8.09 4.87
CA GLY A 6 2.25 7.38 3.62
C GLY A 6 1.57 8.03 2.41
N ASN A 7 1.76 7.44 1.22
CA ASN A 7 1.20 7.97 -0.03
C ASN A 7 -0.27 7.56 -0.24
N ARG A 8 -1.15 7.94 0.68
CA ARG A 8 -2.57 7.57 0.63
C ARG A 8 -3.34 8.36 -0.41
N PRO A 9 -4.40 7.79 -1.00
CA PRO A 9 -5.40 8.56 -1.73
C PRO A 9 -5.94 9.70 -0.86
N ALA A 10 -6.07 10.89 -1.45
CA ALA A 10 -6.56 12.06 -0.76
C ALA A 10 -7.33 12.99 -1.70
N ALA A 11 -8.08 13.92 -1.12
CA ALA A 11 -8.73 15.01 -1.82
C ALA A 11 -8.46 16.34 -1.11
N LEU A 12 -7.92 17.31 -1.84
CA LEU A 12 -7.84 18.70 -1.41
C LEU A 12 -9.04 19.44 -1.97
N CYS A 13 -9.83 20.03 -1.09
CA CYS A 13 -11.01 20.82 -1.42
C CYS A 13 -10.79 22.26 -0.95
N ARG A 14 -10.94 23.23 -1.85
CA ARG A 14 -10.76 24.66 -1.57
C ARG A 14 -12.09 25.39 -1.73
N GLU A 15 -12.40 26.27 -0.77
CA GLU A 15 -13.57 27.16 -0.83
C GLU A 15 -14.91 26.42 -1.13
N LEU A 16 -15.15 25.27 -0.47
CA LEU A 16 -16.37 24.48 -0.67
C LEU A 16 -17.63 25.35 -0.53
N THR A 17 -18.61 25.12 -1.41
CA THR A 17 -19.89 25.89 -1.51
C THR A 17 -19.76 27.31 -2.07
N LYS A 18 -18.54 27.82 -2.34
CA LYS A 18 -18.35 29.11 -3.01
C LYS A 18 -18.36 28.94 -4.54
N LYS A 19 -18.59 30.04 -5.26
CA LYS A 19 -18.67 30.07 -6.73
C LYS A 19 -17.44 29.51 -7.45
N PHE A 20 -16.27 29.57 -6.80
CA PHE A 20 -14.97 29.14 -7.35
C PHE A 20 -14.33 28.05 -6.48
N GLU A 21 -15.12 27.04 -6.13
CA GLU A 21 -14.59 25.85 -5.45
C GLU A 21 -13.64 25.06 -6.37
N GLU A 22 -12.64 24.42 -5.77
CA GLU A 22 -11.68 23.57 -6.48
C GLU A 22 -11.48 22.28 -5.70
N VAL A 23 -11.44 21.14 -6.40
CA VAL A 23 -11.16 19.84 -5.81
C VAL A 23 -10.06 19.13 -6.60
N ARG A 24 -8.97 18.79 -5.92
CA ARG A 24 -7.88 17.94 -6.46
C ARG A 24 -7.93 16.58 -5.78
N ARG A 25 -8.10 15.50 -6.54
CA ARG A 25 -8.08 14.12 -6.04
C ARG A 25 -6.83 13.44 -6.54
N LEU A 26 -5.83 13.33 -5.67
CA LEU A 26 -4.53 12.74 -5.97
C LEU A 26 -3.96 12.11 -4.69
N PRO A 27 -2.99 11.18 -4.79
CA PRO A 27 -2.24 10.71 -3.63
C PRO A 27 -1.55 11.85 -2.87
N LEU A 28 -1.31 11.67 -1.56
CA LEU A 28 -0.74 12.71 -0.69
C LEU A 28 0.60 13.27 -1.20
N SER A 29 1.45 12.46 -1.85
CA SER A 29 2.71 12.96 -2.42
C SER A 29 2.46 13.87 -3.63
N GLU A 30 1.55 13.47 -4.51
CA GLU A 30 1.22 14.21 -5.73
C GLU A 30 0.45 15.49 -5.43
N LEU A 31 -0.40 15.50 -4.39
CA LEU A 31 -1.02 16.74 -3.92
C LEU A 31 0.04 17.76 -3.49
N ALA A 32 1.09 17.33 -2.78
CA ALA A 32 2.17 18.21 -2.37
C ALA A 32 2.89 18.83 -3.58
N THR A 33 3.27 18.00 -4.57
CA THR A 33 3.86 18.49 -5.82
C THR A 33 2.93 19.43 -6.57
N SER A 34 1.63 19.11 -6.67
CA SER A 34 0.65 19.98 -7.35
C SER A 34 0.52 21.36 -6.71
N LEU A 35 0.76 21.47 -5.40
CA LEU A 35 0.70 22.72 -4.65
C LEU A 35 1.97 23.56 -4.80
N GLU A 36 3.11 22.93 -5.09
CA GLU A 36 4.33 23.65 -5.47
C GLU A 36 4.18 24.30 -6.85
N GLU A 37 3.61 23.56 -7.81
CA GLU A 37 3.37 24.05 -9.16
C GLU A 37 2.23 25.09 -9.23
N ASN A 38 1.11 24.80 -8.55
CA ASN A 38 -0.08 25.63 -8.56
C ASN A 38 -0.58 25.85 -7.12
N PRO A 39 0.02 26.82 -6.39
CA PRO A 39 -0.36 27.12 -5.02
C PRO A 39 -1.80 27.58 -4.91
N VAL A 40 -2.49 27.12 -3.87
CA VAL A 40 -3.85 27.58 -3.55
C VAL A 40 -3.86 28.38 -2.25
N LYS A 41 -4.80 29.32 -2.13
CA LYS A 41 -5.01 30.15 -0.94
C LYS A 41 -6.47 30.12 -0.54
N GLY A 42 -6.75 30.46 0.72
CA GLY A 42 -8.11 30.46 1.27
C GLY A 42 -8.37 29.27 2.18
N GLU A 43 -9.65 28.96 2.40
CA GLU A 43 -10.04 27.83 3.25
C GLU A 43 -9.87 26.50 2.51
N ILE A 44 -9.18 25.55 3.15
CA ILE A 44 -8.83 24.26 2.58
C ILE A 44 -9.29 23.14 3.52
N VAL A 45 -9.97 22.15 2.95
CA VAL A 45 -10.29 20.87 3.60
C VAL A 45 -9.49 19.79 2.89
N VAL A 46 -8.78 18.95 3.66
CA VAL A 46 -8.07 17.80 3.11
C VAL A 46 -8.70 16.53 3.66
N LEU A 47 -9.26 15.71 2.77
CA LEU A 47 -9.73 14.37 3.08
C LEU A 47 -8.60 13.40 2.78
N VAL A 48 -8.29 12.53 3.75
CA VAL A 48 -7.26 11.50 3.60
C VAL A 48 -7.94 10.15 3.79
N ASP A 49 -7.80 9.27 2.80
CA ASP A 49 -8.37 7.94 2.89
C ASP A 49 -7.62 7.07 3.93
N ARG A 50 -8.21 5.94 4.30
CA ARG A 50 -7.56 4.94 5.15
C ARG A 50 -6.26 4.44 4.50
N VAL A 51 -5.41 3.81 5.31
CA VAL A 51 -4.31 3.01 4.75
C VAL A 51 -4.95 1.99 3.81
N SER A 52 -4.61 2.02 2.52
CA SER A 52 -4.88 0.86 1.69
C SER A 52 -4.07 -0.27 2.30
N GLU A 53 -4.71 -1.40 2.61
CA GLU A 53 -4.00 -2.65 2.79
C GLU A 53 -3.14 -2.78 1.54
N VAL A 54 -1.84 -2.56 1.70
CA VAL A 54 -0.89 -2.78 0.63
C VAL A 54 -1.00 -4.27 0.42
N ALA A 55 -1.58 -4.69 -0.71
CA ALA A 55 -1.48 -6.07 -1.15
C ALA A 55 0.00 -6.41 -1.02
N ALA A 56 0.31 -7.33 -0.11
CA ALA A 56 1.67 -7.54 0.33
C ALA A 56 2.58 -7.64 -0.87
N SER A 57 3.68 -6.87 -0.84
CA SER A 57 4.58 -6.89 -1.97
C SER A 57 5.18 -8.29 -2.10
N ASP A 58 5.53 -8.70 -3.32
CA ASP A 58 6.17 -10.01 -3.53
C ASP A 58 7.44 -10.18 -2.64
N GLY A 59 8.08 -9.08 -2.24
CA GLY A 59 9.21 -9.07 -1.29
C GLY A 59 8.82 -9.37 0.16
N ASP A 60 7.64 -8.93 0.60
CA ASP A 60 7.13 -9.25 1.95
C ASP A 60 6.77 -10.74 2.04
N ILE A 61 6.17 -11.27 0.97
CA ILE A 61 5.80 -12.69 0.87
C ILE A 61 7.03 -13.60 0.89
N GLU A 62 8.10 -13.21 0.19
CA GLU A 62 9.35 -13.97 0.17
C GLU A 62 10.02 -14.02 1.56
N SER A 63 10.07 -12.86 2.24
CA SER A 63 10.60 -12.76 3.60
C SER A 63 9.82 -13.65 4.57
N ASP A 64 8.49 -13.60 4.52
CA ASP A 64 7.63 -14.41 5.37
C ASP A 64 7.74 -15.92 5.04
N LEU A 65 7.90 -16.27 3.76
CA LEU A 65 8.17 -17.65 3.36
C LEU A 65 9.49 -18.16 3.92
N ARG A 66 10.57 -17.37 3.82
CA ARG A 66 11.88 -17.76 4.38
C ARG A 66 11.79 -17.98 5.89
N ALA A 67 11.10 -17.09 6.61
CA ALA A 67 10.89 -17.24 8.05
C ALA A 67 10.07 -18.50 8.38
N ALA A 68 8.97 -18.74 7.66
CA ALA A 68 8.12 -19.90 7.89
C ALA A 68 8.82 -21.23 7.57
N LEU A 69 9.70 -21.25 6.55
CA LEU A 69 10.46 -22.45 6.15
C LEU A 69 11.53 -22.88 7.17
N ILE A 70 11.88 -22.06 8.17
CA ILE A 70 12.84 -22.44 9.21
C ILE A 70 12.28 -23.54 10.10
N ASP A 71 11.02 -23.39 10.54
CA ASP A 71 10.39 -24.27 11.53
C ASP A 71 9.28 -25.16 10.95
N ASN A 72 8.92 -24.99 9.67
CA ASN A 72 7.78 -25.68 9.05
C ASN A 72 8.14 -26.37 7.74
N SER A 73 7.35 -27.37 7.36
CA SER A 73 7.46 -27.99 6.04
C SER A 73 7.09 -26.99 4.93
N VAL A 74 7.59 -27.19 3.71
CA VAL A 74 7.25 -26.34 2.54
C VAL A 74 5.73 -26.21 2.34
N LYS A 75 4.99 -27.29 2.63
CA LYS A 75 3.53 -27.33 2.50
C LYS A 75 2.82 -26.47 3.54
N ASP A 76 3.36 -26.42 4.76
CA ASP A 76 2.80 -25.71 5.90
C ASP A 76 3.21 -24.24 5.86
N ALA A 77 4.47 -23.94 5.56
CA ALA A 77 4.94 -22.58 5.29
C ALA A 77 4.12 -21.91 4.18
N ALA A 78 3.86 -22.62 3.07
CA ALA A 78 3.03 -22.10 2.00
C ALA A 78 1.55 -21.93 2.40
N ALA A 79 1.04 -22.68 3.38
CA ALA A 79 -0.32 -22.50 3.88
C ALA A 79 -0.42 -21.25 4.76
N ILE A 80 0.51 -21.10 5.71
CA ILE A 80 0.58 -19.98 6.66
C ILE A 80 0.70 -18.66 5.89
N VAL A 81 1.62 -18.57 4.93
CA VAL A 81 1.83 -17.34 4.15
C VAL A 81 0.69 -17.10 3.16
N SER A 82 0.09 -18.15 2.59
CA SER A 82 -1.08 -18.01 1.72
C SER A 82 -2.29 -17.43 2.44
N GLU A 83 -2.51 -17.81 3.70
CA GLU A 83 -3.58 -17.29 4.54
C GLU A 83 -3.29 -15.86 4.99
N ALA A 84 -2.07 -15.57 5.44
CA ALA A 84 -1.66 -14.24 5.88
C ALA A 84 -1.75 -13.16 4.78
N HIS A 85 -1.54 -13.54 3.53
CA HIS A 85 -1.50 -12.63 2.38
C HIS A 85 -2.70 -12.77 1.43
N GLU A 86 -3.71 -13.57 1.80
CA GLU A 86 -4.91 -13.86 1.00
C GLU A 86 -4.61 -14.29 -0.45
N MET A 87 -3.49 -14.99 -0.65
CA MET A 87 -3.03 -15.40 -1.98
C MET A 87 -3.42 -16.84 -2.31
N PRO A 88 -3.54 -17.22 -3.60
CA PRO A 88 -3.75 -18.60 -3.96
C PRO A 88 -2.60 -19.50 -3.48
N ARG A 89 -2.91 -20.49 -2.64
CA ARG A 89 -1.94 -21.45 -2.08
C ARG A 89 -1.01 -22.05 -3.12
N ARG A 90 -1.50 -22.33 -4.33
CA ARG A 90 -0.69 -22.87 -5.42
C ARG A 90 0.45 -21.94 -5.84
N LYS A 91 0.21 -20.62 -5.89
CA LYS A 91 1.22 -19.60 -6.24
C LYS A 91 2.28 -19.52 -5.13
N VAL A 92 1.84 -19.43 -3.87
CA VAL A 92 2.73 -19.37 -2.69
C VAL A 92 3.58 -20.63 -2.55
N TYR A 93 2.99 -21.81 -2.78
CA TYR A 93 3.72 -23.09 -2.75
C TYR A 93 4.80 -23.19 -3.83
N GLN A 94 4.54 -22.68 -5.04
CA GLN A 94 5.55 -22.63 -6.10
C GLN A 94 6.71 -21.69 -5.74
N MET A 95 6.43 -20.57 -5.06
CA MET A 95 7.46 -19.66 -4.56
C MET A 95 8.29 -20.32 -3.45
N ALA A 96 7.63 -20.96 -2.48
CA ALA A 96 8.29 -21.71 -1.41
C ALA A 96 9.21 -22.83 -1.94
N LEU A 97 8.79 -23.57 -2.98
CA LEU A 97 9.60 -24.60 -3.62
C LEU A 97 10.84 -24.05 -4.34
N LYS A 98 10.79 -22.82 -4.86
CA LYS A 98 11.97 -22.18 -5.47
C LYS A 98 12.96 -21.77 -4.37
N LEU A 99 12.48 -21.14 -3.32
CA LEU A 99 13.30 -20.72 -2.17
C LEU A 99 13.98 -21.90 -1.48
N ALA A 100 13.26 -23.01 -1.28
CA ALA A 100 13.82 -24.22 -0.68
C ALA A 100 14.87 -24.94 -1.55
N LYS A 101 15.02 -24.56 -2.83
CA LYS A 101 16.08 -25.07 -3.72
C LYS A 101 17.29 -24.14 -3.80
N GLU A 102 17.14 -22.88 -3.38
CA GLU A 102 18.18 -21.85 -3.44
C GLU A 102 18.97 -21.72 -2.13
N GLY A 103 18.47 -22.30 -1.03
CA GLY A 103 19.19 -22.48 0.24
C GLY A 103 19.77 -23.88 0.39
#